data_AF-A0A4V2FMX9-F1
#
_entry.id   AF-A0A4V2FMX9-F1
#
_cell.length_a   1.000
_cell.length_b   1.000
_cell.length_c   1.000
_cell.angle_alpha   90.00
_cell.angle_beta   90.00
_cell.angle_gamma   90.00
#
_symmetry.space_group_name_H-M   'P 1'
#
loop_
_entity.id
_entity.type
_entity.pdbx_description
1 polymer ?
#
loop_
_entity_poly.entity_id
_entity_poly.type
_entity_poly.pdbx_seq_one_letter_code
_entity_poly.pdbx_strand_id
1 'polypeptide(L)' 'MTDEHRYLNAAAAALILGVSVKTARNLAAAEGWRHDQGRPRRWHIDDIRRTRTHRKDTP' A
#
# COMPACT_ATOMS: atom_id res chain seq x y z
N MET A 1 10.03 -3.15 19.86
CA MET A 1 8.70 -2.64 19.45
C MET A 1 8.41 -3.22 18.09
N THR A 2 7.36 -4.02 18.00
CA THR A 2 7.10 -5.03 16.96
C THR A 2 6.84 -4.41 15.59
N ASP A 3 7.70 -4.73 14.62
CA ASP A 3 7.65 -4.30 13.21
C ASP A 3 6.30 -4.62 12.51
N GLU A 4 5.51 -5.56 13.05
CA GLU A 4 4.19 -5.93 12.51
C GLU A 4 3.19 -4.78 12.46
N HIS A 5 3.30 -3.78 13.34
CA HIS A 5 2.38 -2.62 13.32
C HIS A 5 2.56 -1.74 12.07
N ARG A 6 3.62 -1.95 11.29
CA ARG A 6 3.90 -1.18 10.08
C ARG A 6 3.34 -1.83 8.82
N TYR A 7 2.92 -3.09 8.87
CA TYR A 7 2.43 -3.81 7.69
C TYR A 7 0.90 -3.91 7.67
N LEU A 8 0.29 -3.26 6.68
CA LEU A 8 -1.16 -3.18 6.52
C LEU A 8 -1.65 -4.06 5.37
N ASN A 9 -2.82 -4.68 5.54
CA ASN A 9 -3.44 -5.48 4.50
C ASN A 9 -4.08 -4.60 3.39
N ALA A 10 -4.59 -5.25 2.33
CA ALA A 10 -5.17 -4.56 1.18
C ALA A 10 -6.40 -3.70 1.50
N ALA A 11 -7.19 -4.10 2.49
CA ALA A 11 -8.36 -3.33 2.90
C ALA A 11 -7.95 -2.04 3.62
N ALA A 12 -6.98 -2.12 4.53
CA ALA A 12 -6.45 -0.94 5.22
C ALA A 12 -5.73 0.00 4.24
N ALA A 13 -4.93 -0.52 3.31
CA ALA A 13 -4.30 0.28 2.26
C ALA A 13 -5.33 1.02 1.40
N ALA A 14 -6.41 0.33 0.99
CA ALA A 14 -7.50 0.89 0.22
C ALA A 14 -8.21 2.05 0.95
N LEU A 15 -8.47 1.90 2.24
CA LEU A 15 -9.06 2.96 3.07
C LEU A 15 -8.15 4.20 3.15
N ILE A 16 -6.85 4.02 3.35
CA ILE A 16 -5.89 5.14 3.43
C ILE A 16 -5.77 5.88 2.10
N LEU A 17 -5.77 5.14 1.00
CA LEU A 17 -5.67 5.68 -0.36
C LEU A 17 -7.00 6.25 -0.89
N GLY A 18 -8.13 5.92 -0.26
CA GLY A 18 -9.46 6.30 -0.75
C GLY A 18 -9.84 5.60 -2.06
N VAL A 19 -9.42 4.35 -2.26
CA VAL A 19 -9.65 3.59 -3.51
C VAL A 19 -10.21 2.20 -3.22
N SER A 20 -10.59 1.45 -4.26
CA SER A 20 -11.00 0.05 -4.11
C SER A 20 -9.82 -0.86 -3.72
N VAL A 21 -10.10 -1.98 -3.05
CA VAL A 21 -9.08 -3.01 -2.72
C VAL A 21 -8.35 -3.53 -3.97
N LYS A 22 -9.07 -3.66 -5.10
CA LYS A 22 -8.48 -4.06 -6.38
C LYS A 22 -7.49 -2.99 -6.87
N THR A 23 -7.87 -1.72 -6.80
CA THR A 23 -7.00 -0.60 -7.17
C THR A 23 -5.77 -0.52 -6.27
N ALA A 24 -5.93 -0.68 -4.96
CA ALA A 24 -4.80 -0.69 -4.02
C ALA A 24 -3.79 -1.81 -4.34
N ARG A 25 -4.27 -3.01 -4.69
CA ARG A 25 -3.39 -4.12 -5.13
C ARG A 25 -2.66 -3.81 -6.43
N ASN A 26 -3.35 -3.18 -7.39
CA ASN A 26 -2.72 -2.79 -8.65
C ASN A 26 -1.65 -1.72 -8.44
N LEU A 27 -1.91 -0.72 -7.60
CA LEU A 27 -0.92 0.30 -7.23
C LEU A 27 0.28 -0.33 -6.55
N ALA A 28 0.05 -1.20 -5.56
CA ALA A 28 1.13 -1.89 -4.87
C ALA A 28 2.00 -2.76 -5.80
N ALA A 29 1.39 -3.35 -6.84
CA ALA A 29 2.10 -4.10 -7.86
C ALA A 29 2.86 -3.19 -8.83
N ALA A 30 2.26 -2.08 -9.26
CA ALA A 30 2.85 -1.12 -10.19
C ALA A 30 4.03 -0.36 -9.58
N GLU A 31 3.94 -0.04 -8.29
CA GLU A 31 4.96 0.70 -7.55
C GLU A 31 5.97 -0.21 -6.83
N GLY A 32 5.83 -1.53 -6.98
CA GLY A 32 6.83 -2.47 -6.49
C GLY A 32 6.92 -2.57 -4.97
N TRP A 33 5.81 -2.40 -4.23
CA TRP A 33 5.80 -2.54 -2.76
C TRP A 33 6.04 -4.00 -2.27
N ARG A 34 6.54 -4.89 -3.13
CA ARG A 34 6.75 -6.30 -2.84
C ARG A 34 8.02 -6.47 -2.02
N HIS A 35 7.87 -6.58 -0.71
CA HIS A 35 8.97 -6.90 0.20
C HIS A 35 9.22 -8.42 0.35
N ASP A 36 8.27 -9.25 -0.08
CA ASP A 36 8.37 -10.72 -0.10
C ASP A 36 8.29 -11.29 -1.53
N GLN A 37 8.90 -12.46 -1.75
CA GLN A 37 8.79 -13.22 -2.99
C GLN A 37 7.38 -13.84 -3.14
N GLY A 38 6.39 -13.03 -3.55
CA GLY A 38 5.02 -13.51 -3.78
C GLY A 38 4.01 -12.38 -4.02
N ARG A 39 2.70 -12.70 -3.93
CA ARG A 39 1.64 -11.69 -3.79
C ARG A 39 1.60 -11.27 -2.31
N PRO A 40 2.23 -10.15 -1.92
CA PRO A 40 2.24 -9.71 -0.52
C PRO A 40 0.80 -9.58 0.00
N ARG A 41 0.54 -10.22 1.15
CA ARG A 41 -0.75 -10.10 1.87
C ARG A 41 -0.83 -8.78 2.64
N ARG A 42 0.32 -8.18 2.95
CA ARG A 42 0.48 -6.93 3.69
C ARG A 42 1.60 -6.09 3.07
N TRP A 43 1.53 -4.77 3.21
CA TRP A 43 2.50 -3.80 2.72
C TRP A 43 2.89 -2.81 3.79
N HIS A 44 4.10 -2.28 3.70
CA HIS A 44 4.56 -1.29 4.65
C HIS A 44 3.74 0.01 4.53
N ILE A 45 3.39 0.59 5.66
CA ILE A 45 2.56 1.81 5.73
C ILE A 45 3.22 3.00 5.03
N ASP A 46 4.55 3.05 4.99
CA ASP A 46 5.29 4.13 4.34
C ASP A 46 5.12 4.12 2.82
N ASP A 47 5.06 2.94 2.20
CA ASP A 47 4.78 2.84 0.77
C ASP A 47 3.37 3.37 0.47
N ILE A 48 2.38 2.93 1.27
CA ILE A 48 0.98 3.38 1.15
C ILE A 48 0.88 4.91 1.29
N ARG A 49 1.61 5.49 2.26
CA ARG A 49 1.62 6.94 2.50
C ARG A 49 2.31 7.69 1.36
N ARG A 50 3.45 7.21 0.88
CA ARG A 50 4.17 7.80 -0.25
C ARG A 50 3.27 7.89 -1.48
N THR A 51 2.57 6.81 -1.79
CA THR A 51 1.61 6.76 -2.92
C THR A 51 0.45 7.71 -2.74
N ARG A 52 -0.09 7.81 -1.51
CA ARG A 52 -1.13 8.78 -1.21
C ARG A 52 -0.67 10.21 -1.47
N THR A 53 0.56 10.55 -1.07
CA THR A 53 1.15 11.88 -1.31
C THR A 53 1.35 12.12 -2.80
N HIS A 54 2.01 11.21 -3.53
CA HIS A 54 2.20 11.32 -4.98
C HIS A 54 0.86 11.53 -5.72
N ARG A 55 -0.19 10.83 -5.32
CA ARG A 55 -1.54 10.97 -5.90
C ARG A 55 -2.24 12.27 -5.55
N LYS A 56 -1.93 12.89 -4.41
CA LYS A 56 -2.45 14.22 -4.07
C LYS A 56 -1.74 15.33 -4.86
N ASP A 57 -0.47 15.11 -5.17
CA ASP A 57 0.35 16.06 -5.94
C ASP A 57 0.14 15.94 -7.45
N THR A 58 -0.52 14.87 -7.92
CA THR A 58 -0.91 14.71 -9.33
C THR A 58 -2.32 15.29 -9.52
N PRO A 59 -2.49 16.41 -10.27
CA PRO A 59 -3.78 17.07 -10.47
C PRO A 59 -4.80 16.23 -11.24
#